data_AF-A0A285UTL7-F1
#
_entry.id   AF-A0A285UTL7-F1
#
_cell.length_a   1.000
_cell.length_b   1.000
_cell.length_c   1.000
_cell.angle_alpha   90.00
_cell.angle_beta   90.00
_cell.angle_gamma   90.00
#
_symmetry.space_group_name_H-M   'P 1'
#
loop_
_entity.id
_entity.type
_entity.pdbx_description
1 polymer ?
#
loop_
_entity_poly.entity_id
_entity_poly.type
_entity_poly.pdbx_seq_one_letter_code
_entity_poly.pdbx_strand_id
1 'polypeptide(L)' 'MKVLLDSHAVYWWTIGRDRLSLTARSMIEDKANMILVSAVSFCQLDDKMRLNKLDLRP' A
#
# COMPACT_ATOMS: atom_id res chain seq x y z
N MET A 1 -2.38 -13.20 11.10
CA MET A 1 -3.49 -13.38 10.12
C MET A 1 -2.98 -13.14 8.70
N LYS A 2 -3.71 -13.53 7.64
CA LYS A 2 -3.38 -13.12 6.26
C LYS A 2 -4.12 -11.82 5.93
N VAL A 3 -3.38 -10.78 5.53
CA VAL A 3 -3.93 -9.46 5.20
C VAL A 3 -3.59 -9.13 3.76
N LEU A 4 -4.60 -9.00 2.91
CA LEU A 4 -4.42 -8.58 1.52
C LEU A 4 -4.57 -7.07 1.43
N LEU A 5 -3.52 -6.38 0.96
CA LEU A 5 -3.54 -4.94 0.77
C LEU A 5 -4.13 -4.57 -0.60
N ASP A 6 -4.96 -3.54 -0.62
CA ASP A 6 -5.36 -2.89 -1.86
C ASP A 6 -4.24 -1.99 -2.40
N SER A 7 -4.39 -1.46 -3.60
CA SER A 7 -3.37 -0.62 -4.23
C SER A 7 -3.15 0.71 -3.50
N HIS A 8 -4.16 1.30 -2.85
CA HIS A 8 -3.98 2.53 -2.07
C HIS A 8 -3.25 2.30 -0.75
N ALA A 9 -3.53 1.21 -0.04
CA ALA A 9 -2.82 0.85 1.18
C ALA A 9 -1.33 0.60 0.91
N VAL A 10 -0.99 -0.12 -0.17
CA VAL A 10 0.40 -0.33 -0.59
C VAL A 10 1.08 1.01 -0.85
N TYR A 11 0.44 1.89 -1.61
CA TYR A 11 0.99 3.20 -1.93
C TYR A 11 1.24 4.04 -0.67
N TRP A 12 0.22 4.27 0.16
CA TRP A 12 0.34 5.12 1.35
C TRP A 12 1.32 4.56 2.37
N TRP A 13 1.39 3.24 2.53
CA TRP A 13 2.41 2.61 3.36
C TRP A 13 3.82 2.90 2.84
N THR A 14 4.04 2.78 1.53
CA THR A 14 5.35 2.98 0.89
C THR A 14 5.89 4.40 1.06
N ILE A 15 5.02 5.41 0.96
CA ILE A 15 5.39 6.82 1.12
C ILE A 15 5.13 7.35 2.55
N GLY A 16 4.85 6.48 3.51
CA GLY A 16 4.65 6.86 4.91
C GLY A 16 3.48 7.82 5.18
N ARG A 17 2.46 7.87 4.32
CA ARG A 17 1.42 8.90 4.35
C ARG A 17 0.40 8.71 5.48
N ASP A 18 -0.01 9.80 6.13
CA ASP A 18 -1.02 9.80 7.21
C ASP A 18 -2.44 9.38 6.78
N ARG A 19 -2.69 9.23 5.47
CA ARG A 19 -3.98 8.75 4.95
C ARG A 19 -4.19 7.26 5.18
N LEU A 20 -3.14 6.51 5.51
CA LEU A 20 -3.27 5.12 5.89
C LEU A 20 -3.89 5.04 7.29
N SER A 21 -5.00 4.32 7.42
CA SER A 21 -5.70 4.19 8.71
C SER A 21 -4.80 3.56 9.77
N LEU A 22 -4.96 3.98 11.02
CA LEU A 22 -4.18 3.45 12.14
C LEU A 22 -4.32 1.93 12.25
N THR A 23 -5.53 1.38 12.02
CA THR A 23 -5.77 -0.06 12.00
C THR A 23 -4.97 -0.76 10.91
N ALA A 24 -4.96 -0.24 9.68
CA ALA A 24 -4.18 -0.82 8.59
C ALA A 24 -2.68 -0.74 8.88
N ARG A 25 -2.22 0.38 9.45
CA ARG A 25 -0.85 0.57 9.88
C ARG A 25 -0.44 -0.48 10.92
N SER A 26 -1.22 -0.64 11.99
CA SER A 26 -0.98 -1.64 13.03
C SER A 26 -0.99 -3.07 12.47
N MET A 27 -1.90 -3.38 11.53
CA MET A 27 -1.94 -4.70 10.89
C MET A 27 -0.70 -4.98 10.03
N ILE A 28 -0.16 -3.97 9.35
CA ILE A 28 1.04 -4.09 8.52
C ILE A 28 2.32 -4.17 9.38
N GLU A 29 2.39 -3.40 10.47
CA GLU A 29 3.53 -3.38 11.40
C GLU A 29 3.62 -4.63 12.28
N ASP A 30 2.50 -5.28 12.54
CA ASP A 30 2.45 -6.53 13.31
C ASP A 30 3.05 -7.70 12.52
N LYS A 31 4.21 -8.17 12.97
CA LYS A 31 4.97 -9.28 12.37
C LYS A 31 4.27 -10.64 12.45
N ALA A 32 3.21 -10.78 13.26
CA ALA A 32 2.37 -11.98 13.26
C ALA A 32 1.42 -12.05 12.05
N ASN A 33 1.32 -10.96 11.27
CA ASN A 33 0.53 -10.91 10.05
C ASN A 33 1.37 -11.22 8.82
N MET A 34 0.78 -12.04 7.94
CA MET A 34 1.29 -12.30 6.61
C MET A 34 0.65 -11.29 5.67
N ILE A 35 1.44 -10.31 5.24
CA ILE A 35 1.01 -9.28 4.31
C ILE A 35 1.11 -9.82 2.88
N LEU A 36 -0.01 -9.77 2.18
CA LEU A 36 -0.14 -10.20 0.80
C LEU A 36 -0.37 -8.96 -0.07
N VAL A 37 0.29 -8.92 -1.22
CA VAL A 37 0.10 -7.89 -2.24
C VAL A 37 -0.12 -8.57 -3.57
N SER A 38 -1.19 -8.18 -4.27
CA SER A 38 -1.46 -8.68 -5.62
C SER A 38 -0.48 -8.08 -6.62
N ALA A 39 -0.02 -8.88 -7.58
CA ALA A 39 0.76 -8.38 -8.72
C ALA A 39 0.01 -7.28 -9.49
N VAL A 40 -1.32 -7.39 -9.57
CA VAL A 40 -2.18 -6.39 -10.25
C VAL A 40 -2.15 -5.03 -9.54
N SER A 41 -1.93 -4.99 -8.22
CA SER A 41 -1.79 -3.73 -7.49
C SER A 41 -0.61 -2.90 -8.01
N PHE A 42 0.48 -3.55 -8.42
CA PHE A 42 1.62 -2.86 -9.03
C PHE A 42 1.29 -2.28 -10.41
N CYS A 43 0.59 -3.02 -11.27
CA CYS A 43 0.14 -2.49 -12.56
C CYS A 43 -0.75 -1.25 -12.40
N GLN A 44 -1.68 -1.24 -11.43
CA GLN A 44 -2.52 -0.08 -11.16
C GLN A 44 -1.73 1.13 -10.64
N LEU A 45 -0.68 0.89 -9.86
CA LEU A 45 0.21 1.95 -9.39
C LEU A 45 1.04 2.52 -10.52
N ASP A 46 1.61 1.65 -11.37
CA ASP A 46 2.34 2.05 -12.57
C ASP A 46 1.48 2.94 -13.49
N ASP A 47 0.26 2.52 -13.81
CA ASP A 47 -0.66 3.32 -14.62
C ASP A 47 -0.95 4.69 -14.00
N LYS A 48 -1.13 4.75 -12.67
CA LYS A 48 -1.35 6.02 -11.96
C LYS A 48 -0.11 6.90 -11.94
N MET A 49 1.10 6.34 -11.85
CA MET A 49 2.35 7.09 -11.95
C MET A 49 2.56 7.63 -13.36
N ARG A 50 2.31 6.83 -14.40
CA ARG A 50 2.37 7.25 -15.80
C ARG A 50 1.40 8.40 -16.12
N LEU A 51 0.25 8.43 -15.45
CA LEU A 51 -0.73 9.51 -15.53
C LEU A 51 -0.42 10.71 -14.60
N ASN A 52 0.75 10.74 -13.93
CA ASN A 52 1.14 11.76 -12.94
C ASN A 52 0.11 11.96 -11.81
N LYS A 53 -0.64 10.92 -11.45
CA LYS A 53 -1.64 10.95 -10.36
C LYS A 53 -1.03 10.62 -9.00
N LEU A 54 0.13 9.96 -8.98
CA LEU A 54 0.85 9.51 -7.79
C LEU A 54 2.34 9.77 -7.95
N ASP A 55 3.02 10.02 -6.84
CA ASP A 55 4.49 10.09 -6.76
C ASP A 55 4.96 9.18 -5.62
N LEU A 56 6.03 8.43 -5.84
CA LEU A 56 6.64 7.52 -4.85
C LEU A 56 7.72 8.20 -4.00
N ARG A 57 7.90 9.51 -4.14
CA ARG A 57 8.76 10.29 -3.25
C ARG A 57 8.23 10.22 -1.80
N PRO A 58 9.08 9.86 -0.82
CA PRO A 58 8.73 9.93 0.59
C PRO A 58 8.55 11.39 1.06
#